data_AF-A0A950AA49-F1
#
_entry.id   AF-A0A950AA49-F1
#
_cell.length_a   1.000
_cell.length_b   1.000
_cell.length_c   1.000
_cell.angle_alpha   90.00
_cell.angle_beta   90.00
_cell.angle_gamma   90.00
#
_symmetry.space_group_name_H-M   'P 1'
#
loop_
_entity.id
_entity.type
_entity.pdbx_description
1 polymer ?
#
loop_
_entity_poly.entity_id
_entity_poly.type
_entity_poly.pdbx_seq_one_letter_code
_entity_poly.pdbx_strand_id
1 'polypeptide(L)' 'MTDVRTRATKASCEDCFFRQNLLCAVSDAGPCATYRPNHPDGLRPPSQLRFVFRQDRRLQVAWAFPSASEQVAMHAGV' A
#
# COMPACT_ATOMS: atom_id res chain seq x y z
N MET A 1 11.90 3.57 -18.55
CA MET A 1 10.59 4.23 -18.55
C MET A 1 10.77 5.60 -17.96
N THR A 2 10.82 6.62 -18.81
CA THR A 2 11.06 8.02 -18.44
C THR A 2 9.82 8.63 -17.78
N ASP A 3 9.93 9.01 -16.51
CA ASP A 3 8.91 9.78 -15.78
C ASP A 3 8.92 11.23 -16.28
N VAL A 4 8.12 11.51 -17.31
CA VAL A 4 7.90 12.87 -17.80
C VAL A 4 6.92 13.55 -16.86
N ARG A 5 7.41 14.46 -16.03
CA ARG A 5 6.55 15.32 -15.20
C ARG A 5 5.89 16.38 -16.07
N THR A 6 4.77 16.03 -16.67
CA THR A 6 3.89 16.96 -17.39
C THR A 6 3.30 17.96 -16.40
N ARG A 7 3.42 19.26 -16.71
CA ARG A 7 2.80 20.35 -15.94
C ARG A 7 1.30 20.06 -15.81
N ALA A 8 0.80 19.93 -14.58
CA ALA A 8 -0.56 19.48 -14.33
C ALA A 8 -1.58 20.51 -14.84
N THR A 9 -2.19 20.22 -15.99
CA THR A 9 -3.42 20.88 -16.45
C THR A 9 -4.47 20.74 -15.34
N LYS A 10 -5.32 21.77 -15.15
CA LYS A 10 -6.41 21.68 -14.17
C LYS A 10 -7.25 20.44 -14.49
N ALA A 11 -7.39 19.54 -13.53
CA ALA A 11 -8.19 18.33 -13.68
C ALA A 11 -9.64 18.72 -14.05
N SER A 12 -10.17 18.13 -15.11
CA SER A 12 -11.55 18.31 -15.58
C SER A 12 -12.18 16.95 -15.85
N CYS A 13 -13.52 16.87 -15.84
CA CYS A 13 -14.19 15.62 -16.17
C CYS A 13 -13.99 15.18 -17.63
N GLU A 14 -13.62 16.07 -18.54
CA GLU A 14 -13.36 15.71 -19.95
C GLU A 14 -12.17 14.73 -20.09
N ASP A 15 -11.17 14.86 -19.22
CA ASP A 15 -10.00 13.97 -19.18
C ASP A 15 -10.17 12.78 -18.23
N CYS A 16 -11.38 12.57 -17.70
CA CYS A 16 -11.68 11.53 -16.73
C CYS A 16 -12.04 10.21 -17.41
N PHE A 17 -11.45 9.10 -16.94
CA PHE A 17 -11.80 7.74 -17.36
C PHE A 17 -13.31 7.51 -17.36
N PHE A 18 -14.01 7.91 -16.30
CA PHE A 18 -15.46 7.65 -16.18
C PHE A 18 -16.28 8.43 -17.21
N ARG A 19 -15.91 9.68 -17.56
CA ARG A 19 -16.66 10.48 -18.53
C ARG A 19 -16.50 9.94 -19.94
N GLN A 20 -15.27 9.60 -20.32
CA GLN A 20 -14.97 9.05 -21.65
C GLN A 20 -15.63 7.69 -21.88
N ASN A 21 -15.93 6.96 -20.81
CA ASN A 21 -16.67 5.70 -20.84
C ASN A 21 -18.18 5.85 -20.53
N LEU A 22 -18.71 7.08 -20.42
CA LEU A 22 -20.12 7.37 -20.09
C LEU A 22 -20.61 6.79 -18.75
N LEU A 23 -19.69 6.61 -17.80
CA LEU A 23 -19.93 6.11 -16.43
C LEU A 23 -19.89 7.22 -15.38
N CYS A 24 -19.67 8.47 -15.77
CA CYS A 24 -19.63 9.60 -14.84
C CYS A 24 -21.05 10.03 -14.46
N ALA A 25 -21.35 10.06 -13.16
CA ALA A 25 -22.66 10.51 -12.65
C ALA A 25 -22.84 12.04 -12.66
N VAL A 26 -21.75 12.80 -12.80
CA VAL A 26 -21.76 14.26 -12.75
C VAL A 26 -21.90 14.82 -14.17
N SER A 27 -22.85 15.75 -14.36
CA SER A 27 -23.08 16.48 -15.61
C SER A 27 -22.27 17.78 -15.73
N ASP A 28 -21.75 18.28 -14.61
CA ASP A 28 -20.98 19.52 -14.56
C ASP A 28 -19.58 19.37 -15.18
N ALA A 29 -19.05 20.47 -15.73
CA ALA A 29 -17.75 20.50 -16.40
C ALA A 29 -16.53 20.43 -15.44
N GLY A 30 -16.75 20.50 -14.12
CA GLY A 30 -15.70 20.40 -13.11
C GLY A 30 -15.19 18.96 -12.91
N PRO A 31 -14.06 18.75 -12.21
CA PRO A 31 -13.62 17.40 -11.85
C PRO A 31 -14.61 16.77 -10.87
N CYS A 32 -15.11 15.57 -11.18
CA CYS A 32 -15.94 14.80 -10.26
C CYS A 32 -15.12 14.32 -9.05
N ALA A 33 -15.81 14.01 -7.95
CA ALA A 33 -15.19 13.50 -6.72
C ALA A 33 -14.38 12.21 -6.93
N THR A 34 -14.72 11.43 -7.97
CA THR A 34 -14.05 10.18 -8.34
C THR A 34 -13.07 10.35 -9.49
N TYR A 35 -12.61 11.58 -9.80
CA TYR A 35 -11.73 11.84 -10.93
C TYR A 35 -10.53 10.87 -10.98
N ARG A 36 -10.41 10.15 -12.09
CA ARG A 36 -9.26 9.31 -12.45
C ARG A 36 -8.83 9.67 -13.87
N PRO A 37 -7.53 9.99 -14.10
CA PRO A 37 -7.03 10.26 -15.44
C PRO A 37 -7.32 9.09 -16.39
N ASN A 38 -7.75 9.36 -17.62
CA ASN A 38 -7.91 8.31 -18.63
C ASN A 38 -6.55 7.84 -19.19
N HIS A 39 -5.89 6.92 -18.47
CA HIS A 39 -4.66 6.27 -18.94
C HIS A 39 -5.00 5.11 -19.89
N PRO A 40 -4.18 4.82 -20.94
CA PRO A 40 -4.40 3.66 -21.82
C PRO A 40 -4.45 2.31 -21.09
N ASP A 41 -3.79 2.20 -19.93
CA ASP A 41 -3.85 0.99 -19.07
C ASP A 41 -5.17 0.87 -18.27
N GLY A 42 -6.08 1.84 -18.39
CA GLY A 42 -7.34 1.91 -17.67
C GLY A 42 -7.17 2.13 -16.16
N LEU A 43 -8.17 1.68 -15.39
CA LEU A 43 -8.17 1.74 -13.93
C LEU A 43 -7.27 0.65 -13.34
N ARG A 44 -5.95 0.85 -13.42
CA ARG A 44 -4.99 -0.05 -12.78
C ARG A 44 -4.87 0.27 -11.29
N PRO A 45 -5.19 -0.65 -10.37
CA PRO A 45 -4.93 -0.43 -8.96
C PRO A 45 -3.42 -0.29 -8.73
N PRO A 46 -2.98 0.58 -7.80
CA PRO A 46 -1.58 0.63 -7.40
C PRO A 46 -1.15 -0.73 -6.85
N SER A 47 0.12 -1.09 -7.05
CA SER A 47 0.65 -2.33 -6.48
C SER A 47 0.58 -2.25 -4.96
N GLN A 48 -0.21 -3.14 -4.37
CA GLN A 48 -0.28 -3.24 -2.92
C GLN A 48 1.08 -3.67 -2.37
N LEU A 49 1.55 -2.94 -1.35
CA LEU A 49 2.79 -3.24 -0.62
C LEU A 49 2.81 -4.71 -0.16
N ARG A 50 3.98 -5.32 -0.22
CA ARG A 50 4.20 -6.70 0.21
C ARG A 50 5.00 -6.70 1.51
N PHE A 51 4.67 -7.60 2.43
CA PHE A 51 5.48 -7.80 3.62
C PHE A 51 6.85 -8.32 3.22
N VAL A 52 7.90 -7.66 3.72
CA VAL A 52 9.28 -8.12 3.61
C VAL A 52 9.69 -8.65 4.97
N PHE A 53 9.64 -9.98 5.13
CA PHE A 53 10.13 -10.63 6.33
C PHE A 53 11.66 -10.54 6.34
N ARG A 54 12.23 -9.86 7.34
CA ARG A 54 13.68 -9.88 7.57
C ARG A 54 14.06 -11.23 8.16
N GLN A 55 14.99 -11.94 7.53
CA GLN A 55 15.51 -13.19 8.05
C GLN A 55 16.25 -12.98 9.38
N ASP A 56 15.77 -13.71 10.39
CA ASP A 56 16.46 -14.33 11.52
C ASP A 56 17.81 -13.74 11.96
N ARG A 57 17.80 -12.56 12.59
CA ARG A 57 18.91 -12.18 13.48
C ARG A 57 18.48 -11.71 14.86
N ARG A 58 17.17 -11.71 15.15
CA ARG A 58 16.61 -11.21 16.42
C ARG A 58 15.35 -11.96 16.85
N LEU A 59 15.38 -13.29 16.79
CA LEU A 59 14.58 -14.09 17.74
C LEU A 59 15.22 -14.12 19.15
N GLN A 60 16.27 -13.33 19.39
CA GLN A 60 16.75 -13.01 20.72
C GLN A 60 15.90 -11.85 21.25
N VAL A 61 14.72 -12.17 21.76
CA VAL A 61 13.97 -11.25 22.62
C VAL A 61 14.83 -10.98 23.86
N ALA A 62 14.89 -9.72 24.30
CA ALA A 62 15.62 -9.36 25.55
C ALA A 62 15.06 -10.08 26.80
N TRP A 63 13.87 -10.67 26.66
CA TRP A 63 13.13 -11.43 27.67
C TRP A 63 12.95 -12.89 27.24
N ALA A 64 13.99 -13.53 26.71
CA ALA A 64 13.93 -14.97 26.49
C ALA A 64 13.74 -15.65 27.86
N PHE A 65 12.61 -16.34 28.02
CA PHE A 65 12.39 -17.15 29.22
C PHE A 65 13.38 -18.31 29.22
N PRO A 66 13.92 -18.69 30.39
CA PRO A 66 14.71 -19.90 30.52
C PRO A 66 13.94 -21.09 29.93
N SER A 67 14.66 -21.97 29.26
CA SER A 67 14.15 -23.28 28.88
C SER A 67 13.69 -24.07 30.13
N ALA A 68 12.81 -25.04 29.92
CA ALA A 68 12.32 -25.88 31.03
C ALA A 68 13.46 -26.55 31.82
N SER A 69 14.54 -26.97 31.14
CA SER A 69 15.72 -27.55 31.80
C SER A 69 16.49 -26.53 32.65
N GLU A 70 16.61 -25.28 32.20
CA GLU A 70 17.28 -24.22 32.96
C GLU A 70 16.47 -23.85 34.21
N GLN A 71 15.14 -23.82 34.10
CA GLN A 71 14.26 -23.54 35.23
C GLN A 71 14.35 -24.63 36.30
N VAL A 72 14.40 -25.91 35.90
CA VAL A 72 14.60 -27.04 36.83
C VAL A 72 15.93 -26.92 37.58
N ALA A 73 17.01 -26.58 36.88
CA ALA A 73 18.33 -26.43 37.50
C ALA A 73 18.37 -25.29 38.55
N MET A 74 17.69 -24.17 38.30
CA MET A 74 17.61 -23.05 39.25
C MET A 74 16.89 -23.42 40.55
N HIS A 75 15.89 -24.30 40.48
CA HIS A 75 15.06 -24.68 41.63
C HIS A 75 15.48 -26.00 42.30
N ALA A 76 16.54 -26.66 41.83
CA ALA A 76 16.99 -27.95 42.37
C ALA A 76 17.71 -27.86 43.73
N GLY A 77 18.05 -26.65 44.19
CA GLY A 77 18.79 -26.40 45.44
C GLY A 77 18.05 -25.54 46.48
N VAL A 78 16.73 -25.35 46.33
CA VAL A 78 15.85 -24.72 47.33
C VAL A 78 15.13 -25.79 48.13
#